data_AF-A0AB37MNU7-F1
#
_entry.id   AF-A0AB37MNU7-F1
#
_cell.length_a   1.000
_cell.length_b   1.000
_cell.length_c   1.000
_cell.angle_alpha   90.00
_cell.angle_beta   90.00
_cell.angle_gamma   90.00
#
_symmetry.space_group_name_H-M   'P 1'
#
loop_
_entity.id
_entity.type
_entity.pdbx_description
1 polymer ?
#
loop_
_entity_poly.entity_id
_entity_poly.type
_entity_poly.pdbx_seq_one_letter_code
_entity_poly.pdbx_strand_id
1 'polypeptide(L)'
;MRTVTEESLRRRLARLESALESEKARLRKVCGGIPWGAGMRRTKCTPSFRREDELIGKIKAVRQQLSQMSAGGDNHTFKETGR
;
A
#
# COMPACT_ATOMS: atom_id res chain seq x y z
N MET A 1 1.85 -24.49 1.42
CA MET A 1 2.25 -23.39 0.51
C MET A 1 0.98 -22.75 -0.03
N ARG A 2 0.78 -21.44 0.17
CA ARG A 2 -0.38 -20.75 -0.41
C ARG A 2 -0.03 -20.41 -1.86
N THR A 3 -0.82 -20.92 -2.81
CA THR A 3 -0.71 -20.54 -4.22
C THR A 3 -1.19 -19.11 -4.36
N VAL A 4 -0.27 -18.19 -4.66
CA VAL A 4 -0.62 -16.79 -4.93
C VAL A 4 -1.14 -16.74 -6.37
N THR A 5 -2.46 -16.69 -6.52
CA THR A 5 -3.11 -16.53 -7.83
C THR A 5 -3.20 -15.05 -8.19
N GLU A 6 -3.24 -14.73 -9.48
CA GLU A 6 -3.41 -13.36 -9.97
C GLU A 6 -4.68 -12.70 -9.39
N GLU A 7 -5.75 -13.48 -9.26
CA GLU A 7 -7.00 -13.05 -8.65
C GLU A 7 -6.84 -12.71 -7.16
N SER A 8 -6.03 -13.48 -6.43
CA SER A 8 -5.72 -13.19 -5.02
C SER A 8 -4.92 -11.89 -4.86
N LEU A 9 -4.00 -11.60 -5.80
CA LEU A 9 -3.23 -10.36 -5.84
C LEU A 9 -4.11 -9.16 -6.18
N ARG A 10 -5.03 -9.28 -7.16
CA ARG A 10 -6.01 -8.24 -7.47
C ARG A 10 -6.92 -7.93 -6.28
N ARG A 11 -7.43 -8.96 -5.59
CA ARG A 11 -8.24 -8.77 -4.36
C ARG A 11 -7.43 -8.12 -3.24
N ARG A 12 -6.16 -8.50 -3.08
CA ARG A 12 -5.25 -7.89 -2.10
C ARG A 12 -4.92 -6.43 -2.44
N LEU A 13 -4.76 -6.12 -3.72
CA LEU A 13 -4.55 -4.76 -4.22
C LEU A 13 -5.77 -3.87 -3.92
N ALA A 14 -6.98 -4.32 -4.23
CA ALA A 14 -8.20 -3.56 -3.94
C ALA A 14 -8.37 -3.26 -2.44
N ARG A 15 -8.03 -4.21 -1.56
CA ARG A 15 -8.03 -4.00 -0.10
C ARG A 15 -6.99 -2.97 0.33
N LEU A 16 -5.79 -3.00 -0.24
CA LEU A 16 -4.72 -2.06 0.07
C LEU A 16 -5.05 -0.65 -0.42
N GLU A 17 -5.65 -0.51 -1.60
CA GLU A 17 -6.11 0.77 -2.13
C GLU A 17 -7.22 1.39 -1.27
N SER A 18 -8.21 0.58 -0.85
CA SER A 18 -9.25 1.04 0.09
C SER A 18 -8.68 1.48 1.44
N ALA A 19 -7.68 0.76 1.97
CA ALA A 19 -6.98 1.14 3.19
C ALA A 19 -6.20 2.45 3.02
N LEU A 20 -5.54 2.65 1.87
CA LEU A 20 -4.82 3.89 1.56
C LEU A 20 -5.77 5.09 1.48
N GLU A 21 -6.91 4.95 0.81
CA GLU A 21 -7.89 6.03 0.71
C GLU A 21 -8.50 6.38 2.07
N SER A 22 -8.76 5.38 2.91
CA SER A 22 -9.21 5.59 4.29
C SER A 22 -8.16 6.35 5.13
N GLU A 23 -6.88 5.98 4.97
CA GLU A 23 -5.76 6.62 5.67
C GLU A 23 -5.58 8.07 5.21
N LYS A 24 -5.65 8.34 3.89
CA LYS A 24 -5.63 9.70 3.33
C LYS A 24 -6.79 10.56 3.82
N ALA A 25 -8.00 10.00 3.88
CA ALA A 25 -9.17 10.72 4.40
C ALA A 25 -8.96 11.11 5.88
N ARG A 26 -8.43 10.19 6.69
CA ARG A 26 -8.06 10.45 8.08
C ARG A 26 -6.98 11.53 8.17
N LEU A 27 -5.92 11.44 7.37
CA LEU A 27 -4.83 12.44 7.34
C LEU A 27 -5.33 13.81 6.93
N ARG A 28 -6.23 13.90 5.93
CA ARG A 28 -6.84 15.16 5.51
C ARG A 28 -7.67 15.80 6.62
N LYS A 29 -8.43 15.01 7.38
CA LYS A 29 -9.16 15.47 8.58
C LYS A 29 -8.20 15.99 9.65
N VAL A 30 -7.13 15.24 9.95
CA VAL A 30 -6.11 15.64 10.93
C VAL A 30 -5.41 16.93 10.49
N CYS A 31 -5.02 17.03 9.22
CA CYS A 31 -4.34 18.19 8.66
C CYS A 31 -5.23 19.44 8.69
N GLY A 32 -6.53 19.29 8.40
CA GLY A 32 -7.50 20.39 8.47
C GLY A 32 -7.67 21.00 9.88
N GLY A 33 -7.29 20.28 10.93
CA GLY A 33 -7.28 20.79 12.31
C GLY A 33 -5.96 21.46 12.74
N ILE A 34 -4.94 21.51 11.87
CA ILE A 34 -3.64 22.08 12.22
C ILE A 34 -3.54 23.53 11.71
N PRO A 35 -3.36 24.53 12.58
CA PRO A 35 -3.23 25.92 12.16
C PRO A 35 -2.00 26.13 11.27
N TRP A 36 -2.15 27.02 10.28
CA TRP A 36 -1.13 27.39 9.30
C TRP A 36 0.11 27.92 10.03
N GLY A 37 1.18 27.10 10.11
CA GLY A 37 2.41 27.41 10.85
C GLY A 37 2.87 26.30 11.80
N ALA A 38 1.96 25.48 12.33
CA ALA A 38 2.29 24.32 13.20
C ALA A 38 2.41 22.99 12.43
N GLY A 39 1.97 22.94 11.17
CA GLY A 39 1.71 21.73 10.39
C GLY A 39 2.94 20.90 10.03
N MET A 40 3.93 21.51 9.37
CA MET A 40 4.90 20.75 8.56
C MET A 40 5.76 19.76 9.35
N ARG A 41 6.17 20.10 10.58
CA ARG A 41 7.01 19.23 11.43
C ARG A 41 6.24 18.04 12.02
N ARG A 42 4.95 18.21 12.34
CA ARG A 42 4.07 17.10 12.77
C ARG A 42 3.76 16.16 11.60
N THR A 43 3.59 16.68 10.39
CA THR A 43 3.23 15.90 9.21
C THR A 43 4.26 14.82 8.84
N LYS A 44 5.59 15.01 9.00
CA LYS A 44 6.56 13.94 8.67
C LYS A 44 6.89 12.98 9.82
N CYS A 45 6.79 13.44 11.07
CA CYS A 45 7.21 12.66 12.24
C CYS A 45 6.08 11.87 12.92
N THR A 46 4.82 12.10 12.54
CA THR A 46 3.70 11.38 13.16
C THR A 46 3.59 9.97 12.53
N PRO A 47 3.50 8.89 13.34
CA PRO A 47 3.42 7.49 12.85
C PRO A 47 2.29 7.25 11.85
N SER A 48 1.26 8.10 11.88
CA SER A 48 0.20 8.24 10.89
C SER A 48 0.68 8.33 9.43
N PHE A 49 1.74 9.09 9.14
CA PHE A 49 2.24 9.30 7.79
C PHE A 49 3.16 8.15 7.34
N ARG A 50 3.85 7.50 8.28
CA ARG A 50 4.59 6.25 7.99
C ARG A 50 3.65 5.16 7.46
N ARG A 51 2.42 5.11 7.97
CA ARG A 51 1.41 4.14 7.53
C ARG A 51 0.95 4.37 6.09
N GLU A 52 0.87 5.62 5.64
CA GLU A 52 0.60 5.96 4.23
C GLU A 52 1.74 5.46 3.32
N ASP A 53 2.99 5.77 3.68
CA ASP A 53 4.17 5.33 2.93
C ASP A 53 4.28 3.79 2.87
N GLU A 54 3.99 3.10 3.97
CA GLU A 54 3.96 1.63 4.01
C GLU A 54 2.87 1.05 3.10
N LEU A 55 1.68 1.65 3.06
CA LEU A 55 0.59 1.22 2.18
C LEU A 55 0.96 1.46 0.72
N ILE A 56 1.57 2.60 0.39
CA ILE A 56 2.07 2.91 -0.95
C ILE A 56 3.16 1.91 -1.36
N GLY A 57 4.09 1.57 -0.46
CA GLY A 57 5.13 0.57 -0.69
C GLY A 57 4.55 -0.81 -0.97
N LYS A 58 3.56 -1.24 -0.19
CA LYS A 58 2.85 -2.53 -0.39
C LYS A 58 2.08 -2.56 -1.72
N ILE A 59 1.43 -1.47 -2.10
CA ILE A 59 0.73 -1.37 -3.40
C ILE A 59 1.74 -1.47 -4.55
N LYS A 60 2.87 -0.75 -4.48
CA LYS A 60 3.94 -0.84 -5.49
C LYS A 60 4.47 -2.26 -5.63
N ALA A 61 4.73 -2.95 -4.52
CA ALA A 61 5.18 -4.34 -4.52
C ALA A 61 4.16 -5.28 -5.19
N VAL A 62 2.88 -5.15 -4.87
CA VAL A 62 1.81 -5.99 -5.47
C VAL A 62 1.62 -5.67 -6.97
N ARG A 63 1.71 -4.40 -7.38
CA ARG A 63 1.66 -4.02 -8.81
C ARG A 63 2.86 -4.57 -9.57
N GLN A 64 4.04 -4.57 -8.95
CA GLN A 64 5.24 -5.17 -9.54
C GLN A 64 5.11 -6.69 -9.67
N GLN A 65 4.56 -7.38 -8.66
CA GLN A 65 4.24 -8.81 -8.74
C GLN A 65 3.25 -9.11 -9.88
N LEU A 66 2.18 -8.33 -10.02
CA LEU A 66 1.23 -8.46 -11.13
C LEU A 66 1.90 -8.21 -12.48
N SER A 67 2.77 -7.19 -12.58
CA SER A 67 3.52 -6.91 -13.81
C SER A 67 4.49 -8.03 -14.17
N GLN A 68 5.14 -8.65 -13.19
CA GLN A 68 6.04 -9.79 -13.40
C GLN A 68 5.28 -11.05 -13.81
N MET A 69 4.10 -11.30 -13.22
CA MET A 69 3.21 -12.40 -13.62
C MET A 69 2.59 -12.19 -15.01
N SER A 70 2.39 -10.95 -15.44
CA SER A 70 1.87 -10.66 -16.78
C SER A 70 2.95 -10.65 -17.87
N ALA A 71 4.21 -10.36 -17.52
CA ALA A 71 5.32 -10.28 -18.47
C ALA A 71 6.07 -11.61 -18.65
N GLY A 72 6.10 -12.46 -17.62
CA GLY A 72 6.50 -13.85 -17.75
C GLY A 72 5.27 -14.68 -18.09
N GLY A 73 5.09 -15.06 -19.36
CA GLY A 73 3.98 -15.89 -19.85
C GLY A 73 3.92 -17.31 -19.27
N ASP A 74 4.55 -17.55 -18.12
CA ASP A 74 4.61 -18.84 -17.46
C ASP A 74 3.80 -18.73 -16.17
N ASN A 75 2.81 -19.61 -16.04
CA ASN A 75 2.09 -19.88 -14.79
C ASN A 75 3.05 -20.48 -13.74
N HIS A 76 4.15 -19.80 -13.42
CA HIS A 76 5.06 -20.22 -12.38
C HIS A 76 4.59 -19.65 -11.05
N THR A 77 4.16 -20.58 -10.21
CA THR A 77 3.79 -20.42 -8.81
C THR A 77 4.82 -19.56 -8.07
N PHE A 78 4.51 -18.28 -7.83
CA PHE A 78 5.37 -17.37 -7.08
C PHE A 78 5.49 -17.88 -5.64
N LYS A 79 6.65 -18.47 -5.28
CA LYS A 79 6.95 -18.91 -3.92
C LYS A 79 7.24 -17.68 -3.05
N GLU A 80 6.35 -17.35 -2.13
CA GLU A 80 6.59 -16.41 -1.03
C GLU A 80 7.79 -16.92 -0.20
N THR A 81 8.96 -16.30 -0.33
CA THR A 81 10.07 -16.51 0.60
C THR A 81 9.79 -15.69 1.86
N GLY A 82 9.24 -16.37 2.86
CA GLY A 82 9.05 -15.83 4.20
C GLY A 82 10.38 -15.51 4.85
N ARG A 83 10.44 -14.34 5.50
CA ARG A 83 11.50 -13.96 6.43
C ARG A 83 10.85 -13.40 7.69
#